data_AF-A0A0C9TAB9-F1
#
_entry.id   AF-A0A0C9TAB9-F1
#
_cell.length_a   1.000
_cell.length_b   1.000
_cell.length_c   1.000
_cell.angle_alpha   90.00
_cell.angle_beta   90.00
_cell.angle_gamma   90.00
#
_symmetry.space_group_name_H-M   'P 1'
#
loop_
_entity.id
_entity.type
_entity.pdbx_description
1 polymer ?
#
loop_
_entity_poly.entity_id
_entity_poly.type
_entity_poly.pdbx_seq_one_letter_code
_entity_poly.pdbx_strand_id
1 'polypeptide(L)'
;MAPDGKITVHQCRWEEDLSPCHLWIKGDKSCINTHIQKWHGGKPGGDKLEVVCRWSTCQKKMLKESISRHVVTRHLGEKWKCQGCKEEIVRKDAYERHASKEGCRDAGALIMYYANARMIDARAALAEGGGYADA
;
A
#
# COMPACT_ATOMS: atom_id res chain seq x y z
N MET A 1 2.75 17.53 4.34
CA MET A 1 3.95 16.73 4.66
C MET A 1 3.83 16.25 6.10
N ALA A 2 3.96 14.95 6.36
CA ALA A 2 4.05 14.45 7.74
C ALA A 2 5.52 14.61 8.21
N PRO A 3 5.83 15.45 9.21
CA PRO A 3 7.21 15.78 9.59
C PRO A 3 7.94 14.70 10.40
N ASP A 4 7.29 13.58 10.75
CA ASP A 4 7.69 12.82 11.94
C ASP A 4 8.34 11.45 11.65
N GLY A 5 8.79 11.18 10.42
CA GLY A 5 9.44 9.89 10.08
C GLY A 5 8.56 8.64 10.21
N LYS A 6 7.35 8.77 10.77
CA LYS A 6 6.36 7.70 10.95
C LYS A 6 5.78 7.27 9.61
N ILE A 7 5.92 5.99 9.30
CA ILE A 7 5.33 5.37 8.12
C ILE A 7 4.47 4.18 8.52
N THR A 8 3.40 3.95 7.77
CA THR A 8 2.58 2.75 7.91
C THR A 8 3.08 1.66 6.97
N VAL A 9 3.37 0.49 7.54
CA VAL A 9 3.84 -0.70 6.83
C VAL A 9 2.90 -1.87 7.06
N HIS A 10 2.89 -2.78 6.10
CA HIS A 10 2.09 -4.00 6.12
C HIS A 10 2.96 -5.20 5.81
N GLN A 11 2.64 -6.32 6.43
CA GLN A 11 3.28 -7.57 6.08
C GLN A 11 2.71 -8.07 4.74
N CYS A 12 3.58 -8.27 3.76
CA CYS A 12 3.21 -8.89 2.49
C CYS A 12 2.76 -10.33 2.75
N ARG A 13 1.57 -10.67 2.28
CA ARG A 13 1.04 -12.06 2.31
C ARG A 13 0.89 -12.64 0.92
N TRP A 14 1.65 -12.14 -0.05
CA TRP A 14 1.69 -12.73 -1.36
C TRP A 14 2.21 -14.17 -1.27
N GLU A 15 1.49 -15.11 -1.86
CA GLU A 15 1.83 -16.54 -1.87
C GLU A 15 2.42 -16.96 -3.21
N GLU A 16 3.65 -17.48 -3.17
CA GLU A 16 4.30 -18.14 -4.29
C GLU A 16 4.73 -19.54 -3.83
N ASP A 17 4.34 -20.57 -4.58
CA ASP A 17 4.66 -21.97 -4.28
C ASP A 17 4.35 -22.38 -2.82
N LEU A 18 3.19 -21.93 -2.32
CA LEU A 18 2.70 -22.16 -0.95
C LEU A 18 3.55 -21.49 0.15
N SER A 19 4.47 -20.60 -0.22
CA SER A 19 5.27 -19.81 0.71
C SER A 19 4.87 -18.33 0.69
N PRO A 20 4.39 -17.76 1.81
CA PRO A 20 4.10 -16.34 1.93
C PRO A 20 5.38 -15.48 2.00
N CYS A 21 5.35 -14.31 1.35
CA CYS A 21 6.49 -13.38 1.27
C CYS A 21 7.00 -12.84 2.62
N HIS A 22 6.09 -12.42 3.51
CA HIS A 22 6.36 -11.86 4.84
C HIS A 22 7.17 -10.55 4.93
N LEU A 23 7.67 -9.99 3.82
CA LEU A 23 8.36 -8.70 3.83
C LEU A 23 7.44 -7.55 4.24
N TRP A 24 7.97 -6.59 5.00
CA TRP A 24 7.24 -5.39 5.40
C TRP A 24 7.32 -4.33 4.31
N ILE A 25 6.16 -3.88 3.83
CA ILE A 25 6.04 -2.95 2.71
C ILE A 25 5.19 -1.76 3.08
N LYS A 26 5.58 -0.57 2.63
CA LYS A 26 4.79 0.65 2.81
C LYS A 26 3.46 0.54 2.08
N GLY A 27 2.38 0.97 2.73
CA GLY A 27 1.00 0.75 2.28
C GLY A 27 0.53 1.52 1.04
N ASP A 28 1.40 2.28 0.37
CA ASP A 28 0.99 3.08 -0.80
C ASP A 28 1.11 2.31 -2.13
N LYS A 29 0.24 2.67 -3.09
CA LYS A 29 0.14 2.00 -4.41
C LYS A 29 1.49 1.86 -5.12
N SER A 30 2.37 2.86 -5.06
CA SER A 30 3.65 2.85 -5.77
C SER A 30 4.59 1.82 -5.16
N CYS A 31 4.75 1.84 -3.83
CA CYS A 31 5.57 0.87 -3.11
C CYS A 31 5.07 -0.57 -3.31
N ILE A 32 3.74 -0.80 -3.26
CA ILE A 32 3.15 -2.11 -3.53
C ILE A 32 3.45 -2.57 -4.96
N ASN A 33 3.28 -1.69 -5.96
CA ASN A 33 3.56 -2.04 -7.35
C ASN A 33 5.03 -2.43 -7.55
N THR A 34 5.96 -1.60 -7.05
CA THR A 34 7.39 -1.88 -7.14
C THR A 34 7.77 -3.19 -6.43
N HIS A 35 7.18 -3.46 -5.27
CA HIS A 35 7.42 -4.70 -4.53
C HIS A 35 6.97 -5.94 -5.32
N ILE A 36 5.73 -5.94 -5.84
CA ILE A 36 5.21 -7.05 -6.66
C ILE A 36 6.07 -7.27 -7.92
N GLN A 37 6.49 -6.17 -8.56
CA GLN A 37 7.35 -6.26 -9.75
C GLN A 37 8.72 -6.88 -9.44
N LYS A 38 9.33 -6.47 -8.32
CA LYS A 38 10.66 -6.91 -7.93
C LYS A 38 10.69 -8.34 -7.38
N TRP A 39 9.70 -8.70 -6.57
CA TRP A 39 9.74 -9.93 -5.77
C TRP A 39 8.78 -11.02 -6.26
N HIS A 40 7.73 -10.68 -7.02
CA HIS A 40 6.66 -11.61 -7.41
C HIS A 40 6.44 -11.67 -8.93
N GLY A 41 7.52 -11.48 -9.69
CA GLY A 41 7.53 -11.72 -11.14
C GLY A 41 6.76 -10.70 -11.99
N GLY A 42 6.42 -9.52 -11.47
CA GLY A 42 5.85 -8.46 -12.29
C GLY A 42 6.92 -7.85 -13.22
N LYS A 43 7.18 -8.46 -14.38
CA LYS A 43 8.06 -7.87 -15.41
C LYS A 43 7.62 -6.43 -15.74
N PRO A 44 8.53 -5.46 -15.96
CA PRO A 44 8.15 -4.12 -16.43
C PRO A 44 7.34 -4.20 -17.74
N GLY A 45 6.33 -3.33 -17.90
CA GLY A 45 5.42 -3.35 -19.06
C GLY A 45 4.29 -4.38 -18.98
N GLY A 46 3.50 -4.53 -20.06
CA GLY A 46 2.40 -5.49 -20.09
C GLY A 46 1.20 -5.11 -19.21
N ASP A 47 0.91 -3.82 -19.06
CA ASP A 47 -0.16 -3.31 -18.20
C ASP A 47 -1.54 -3.90 -18.51
N LYS A 48 -1.76 -4.26 -19.79
CA LYS A 48 -2.97 -4.88 -20.31
C LYS A 48 -2.99 -6.41 -20.20
N LEU A 49 -1.96 -7.03 -19.65
CA LEU A 49 -1.94 -8.47 -19.42
C LEU A 49 -2.81 -8.83 -18.22
N GLU A 50 -3.54 -9.94 -18.32
CA GLU A 50 -4.26 -10.50 -17.19
C GLU A 50 -3.28 -11.17 -16.23
N VAL A 51 -3.49 -10.91 -14.94
CA VAL A 51 -2.74 -11.50 -13.83
C VAL A 51 -3.70 -11.94 -12.72
N VAL A 52 -3.25 -12.87 -11.89
CA VAL A 52 -4.00 -13.36 -10.73
C VAL A 52 -3.40 -12.72 -9.48
N CYS A 53 -4.23 -12.09 -8.66
CA CYS A 53 -3.81 -11.69 -7.31
C CYS A 53 -3.61 -12.96 -6.48
N ARG A 54 -2.44 -13.10 -5.84
CA ARG A 54 -2.11 -14.23 -4.95
C ARG A 54 -1.90 -13.79 -3.50
N TRP A 55 -2.58 -12.72 -3.09
CA TRP A 55 -2.46 -12.24 -1.72
C TRP A 55 -3.28 -13.13 -0.77
N SER A 56 -2.61 -13.86 0.11
CA SER A 56 -3.18 -14.95 0.90
C SER A 56 -3.99 -15.89 -0.03
N THR A 57 -5.24 -16.16 0.32
CA THR A 57 -6.16 -16.99 -0.46
C THR A 57 -6.88 -16.25 -1.60
N CYS A 58 -6.50 -15.00 -1.91
CA CYS A 58 -7.08 -14.30 -3.06
C CYS A 58 -6.68 -14.99 -4.37
N GLN A 59 -7.61 -15.06 -5.31
CA GLN A 59 -7.42 -15.63 -6.66
C GLN A 59 -8.09 -14.77 -7.74
N LYS A 60 -8.27 -13.47 -7.46
CA LYS A 60 -8.99 -12.59 -8.39
C LYS A 60 -8.14 -12.28 -9.61
N LYS A 61 -8.73 -12.46 -10.80
CA LYS A 61 -8.15 -12.07 -12.09
C LYS A 61 -8.41 -10.59 -12.37
N MET A 62 -7.39 -9.90 -12.89
CA MET A 62 -7.48 -8.50 -13.31
C MET A 62 -6.31 -8.13 -14.22
N LEU A 63 -6.37 -6.93 -14.80
CA LEU A 63 -5.22 -6.36 -15.51
C LEU A 63 -4.07 -6.07 -14.56
N LYS A 64 -2.84 -6.24 -15.04
CA LYS A 64 -1.62 -5.98 -14.29
C LYS A 64 -1.57 -4.59 -13.67
N GLU A 65 -1.99 -3.56 -14.41
CA GLU A 65 -2.05 -2.18 -13.89
C GLU A 65 -3.00 -2.01 -12.69
N SER A 66 -3.96 -2.92 -12.54
CA SER A 66 -4.98 -2.85 -11.49
C SER A 66 -4.59 -3.61 -10.22
N ILE A 67 -3.55 -4.42 -10.25
CA ILE A 67 -3.18 -5.32 -9.15
C ILE A 67 -2.77 -4.55 -7.89
N SER A 68 -1.97 -3.50 -8.03
CA SER A 68 -1.50 -2.67 -6.92
C SER A 68 -2.67 -1.95 -6.24
N ARG A 69 -3.58 -1.38 -7.04
CA ARG A 69 -4.82 -0.76 -6.54
C ARG A 69 -5.69 -1.78 -5.82
N HIS A 70 -5.84 -2.97 -6.40
CA HIS A 70 -6.61 -4.06 -5.78
C HIS A 70 -6.03 -4.44 -4.41
N VAL A 71 -4.71 -4.64 -4.30
CA VAL A 71 -4.05 -4.97 -3.05
C VAL A 71 -4.27 -3.89 -1.99
N VAL A 72 -4.01 -2.62 -2.31
CA VAL A 72 -4.18 -1.50 -1.37
C VAL A 72 -5.62 -1.41 -0.85
N THR A 73 -6.60 -1.53 -1.74
CA THR A 73 -8.01 -1.35 -1.38
C THR A 73 -8.66 -2.57 -0.73
N ARG A 74 -8.24 -3.79 -1.08
CA ARG A 74 -8.90 -5.03 -0.66
C ARG A 74 -8.12 -5.79 0.42
N HIS A 75 -6.80 -5.66 0.45
CA HIS A 75 -5.95 -6.44 1.36
C HIS A 75 -5.28 -5.59 2.44
N LEU A 76 -4.95 -4.32 2.13
CA LEU A 76 -4.47 -3.37 3.14
C LEU A 76 -5.62 -2.58 3.77
N GLY A 77 -6.77 -2.53 3.09
CA GLY A 77 -7.97 -1.87 3.60
C GLY A 77 -7.80 -0.36 3.74
N GLU A 78 -7.02 0.26 2.84
CA GLU A 78 -6.82 1.71 2.87
C GLU A 78 -8.14 2.47 2.69
N LYS A 79 -8.36 3.46 3.56
CA LYS A 79 -9.43 4.44 3.46
C LYS A 79 -8.92 5.84 3.72
N TRP A 80 -9.52 6.79 3.04
CA TRP A 80 -9.28 8.22 3.15
C TRP A 80 -10.51 8.84 3.81
N LYS A 81 -10.40 9.16 5.10
CA LYS A 81 -11.48 9.81 5.85
C LYS A 81 -11.31 11.32 5.76
N CYS A 82 -12.17 11.97 4.99
CA CYS A 82 -12.16 13.43 4.84
C CYS A 82 -12.37 14.09 6.19
N GLN A 83 -11.57 15.10 6.55
CA GLN A 83 -11.75 15.78 7.83
C GLN A 83 -12.84 16.86 7.80
N GLY A 84 -13.29 17.29 6.62
CA GLY A 84 -14.39 18.25 6.46
C GLY A 84 -15.75 17.58 6.68
N CYS A 85 -16.10 16.62 5.82
CA CYS A 85 -17.42 15.97 5.85
C CYS A 85 -17.44 14.58 6.51
N LYS A 86 -16.28 14.04 6.93
CA LYS A 86 -16.13 12.71 7.54
C LYS A 86 -16.43 11.50 6.64
N GLU A 87 -16.67 11.71 5.34
CA GLU A 87 -16.85 10.64 4.35
C GLU A 87 -15.59 9.76 4.24
N GLU A 88 -15.78 8.44 4.17
CA GLU A 88 -14.72 7.46 3.97
C GLU A 88 -14.61 7.02 2.51
N ILE A 89 -13.45 7.29 1.91
CA ILE A 89 -13.22 7.08 0.49
C ILE A 89 -12.13 6.03 0.28
N VAL A 90 -12.41 5.02 -0.53
CA VAL A 90 -11.55 3.82 -0.67
C VAL A 90 -10.38 4.03 -1.65
N ARG A 91 -10.31 5.19 -2.31
CA ARG A 91 -9.31 5.45 -3.35
C ARG A 91 -8.78 6.88 -3.26
N LYS A 92 -7.46 7.02 -3.40
CA LYS A 92 -6.77 8.32 -3.44
C LYS A 92 -7.31 9.25 -4.51
N ASP A 93 -7.49 8.78 -5.74
CA ASP A 93 -7.98 9.63 -6.85
C ASP A 93 -9.44 10.06 -6.66
N ALA A 94 -10.26 9.19 -6.06
CA ALA A 94 -11.61 9.57 -5.65
C ALA A 94 -11.59 10.62 -4.53
N TYR A 95 -10.65 10.52 -3.58
CA TYR A 95 -10.46 11.51 -2.53
C TYR A 95 -9.94 12.84 -3.08
N GLU A 96 -9.01 12.85 -4.03
CA GLU A 96 -8.50 14.08 -4.67
C GLU A 96 -9.63 14.87 -5.34
N ARG A 97 -10.52 14.17 -6.06
CA ARG A 97 -11.73 14.78 -6.62
C ARG A 97 -12.75 15.20 -5.56
N HIS A 98 -12.82 14.48 -4.44
CA HIS A 98 -13.68 14.86 -3.33
C HIS A 98 -13.16 16.14 -2.64
N ALA A 99 -11.85 16.26 -2.47
CA ALA A 99 -11.19 17.38 -1.82
C ALA A 99 -11.33 18.70 -2.59
N SER A 100 -11.77 18.68 -3.86
CA SER A 100 -12.08 19.92 -4.59
C SER A 100 -13.48 20.47 -4.28
N LYS A 101 -14.35 19.72 -3.58
CA LYS A 101 -15.71 20.15 -3.23
C LYS A 101 -15.68 21.24 -2.16
N GLU A 102 -16.63 22.18 -2.28
CA GLU A 102 -16.87 23.20 -1.26
C GLU A 102 -17.15 22.54 0.11
N GLY A 103 -16.55 23.09 1.17
CA GLY A 103 -16.59 22.53 2.53
C GLY A 103 -15.66 21.34 2.80
N CYS A 104 -14.99 20.79 1.78
CA CYS A 104 -13.98 19.73 1.92
C CYS A 104 -12.59 20.15 1.42
N ARG A 105 -12.49 21.30 0.73
CA ARG A 105 -11.23 21.91 0.32
C ARG A 105 -10.34 22.15 1.54
N ASP A 106 -9.07 21.77 1.40
CA ASP A 106 -8.01 21.92 2.41
C ASP A 106 -8.22 21.21 3.75
N ALA A 107 -9.36 20.55 3.97
CA ALA A 107 -9.62 19.82 5.20
C ALA A 107 -8.62 18.66 5.43
N GLY A 108 -8.03 18.15 4.35
CA GLY A 108 -7.15 16.99 4.43
C GLY A 108 -7.92 15.69 4.72
N ALA A 109 -7.16 14.60 4.89
CA ALA A 109 -7.71 13.30 5.19
C ALA A 109 -6.85 12.57 6.22
N LEU A 110 -7.54 11.79 7.05
CA LEU A 110 -6.89 10.75 7.84
C LEU A 110 -6.86 9.48 6.99
N ILE A 111 -5.65 8.98 6.72
CA ILE A 111 -5.46 7.70 6.04
C ILE A 111 -5.55 6.61 7.11
N MET A 112 -6.47 5.68 6.92
CA MET A 112 -6.73 4.57 7.82
C MET A 112 -6.52 3.25 7.08
N TYR A 113 -6.12 2.21 7.81
CA TYR A 113 -5.94 0.87 7.28
C TYR A 113 -6.63 -0.13 8.19
N TYR A 114 -7.55 -0.90 7.62
CA TYR A 114 -8.34 -1.88 8.39
C TYR A 114 -7.73 -3.29 8.41
N ALA A 115 -6.53 -3.48 7.84
CA ALA A 115 -5.87 -4.78 7.81
C ALA A 115 -4.42 -4.73 8.30
N ASN A 116 -4.17 -5.31 9.49
CA ASN A 116 -2.86 -5.64 10.07
C ASN A 116 -1.72 -4.67 9.70
N ALA A 117 -1.98 -3.37 9.93
CA ALA A 117 -1.02 -2.31 9.70
C ALA A 117 -0.15 -2.10 10.93
N ARG A 118 1.13 -1.81 10.74
CA ARG A 118 2.04 -1.37 11.81
C ARG A 118 2.58 0.01 11.46
N MET A 119 2.67 0.88 12.45
CA MET A 119 3.35 2.16 12.31
C MET A 119 4.78 2.00 12.82
N ILE A 120 5.76 2.42 12.02
CA ILE A 120 7.17 2.40 12.39
C ILE A 120 7.78 3.79 12.22
N ASP A 121 8.79 4.09 13.03
CA ASP A 121 9.63 5.27 12.84
C ASP A 121 10.75 4.91 11.85
N ALA A 122 10.69 5.47 10.64
CA ALA A 122 11.67 5.18 9.60
C ALA A 122 13.09 5.69 9.94
N ARG A 123 13.21 6.75 10.76
CA ARG A 123 14.51 7.28 11.18
C ARG A 123 15.17 6.32 12.18
N ALA A 124 14.41 5.82 13.15
CA ALA A 124 14.91 4.84 14.10
C ALA A 124 15.34 3.53 13.38
N ALA A 125 14.52 3.03 12.46
CA ALA A 125 14.79 1.79 11.73
C ALA A 125 16.09 1.84 10.90
N LEU A 126 16.44 3.01 10.34
CA LEU A 126 17.68 3.18 9.58
C LEU A 126 18.92 3.35 10.47
N ALA A 127 18.75 3.83 11.71
CA ALA A 127 19.85 4.01 12.64
C ALA A 127 20.36 2.66 13.22
N GLU A 128 19.48 1.66 13.36
CA GLU A 128 19.85 0.35 13.92
C GLU A 128 20.43 -0.65 12.91
N GLY A 129 20.40 -0.33 11.61
CA GLY A 129 20.92 -1.19 10.53
C GLY A 129 22.43 -1.08 10.25
N GLY A 130 23.18 -0.33 11.06
CA GLY A 130 24.59 0.02 10.83
C GLY A 130 25.64 -0.98 11.35
N GLY A 131 25.29 -2.24 11.56
CA GLY A 131 26.18 -3.25 12.13
C GLY A 131 26.20 -4.56 11.34
N TYR A 132 26.66 -4.53 10.09
CA TYR A 132 27.16 -5.76 9.46
C TYR A 132 28.64 -5.88 9.80
N ALA A 133 28.97 -6.73 10.77
CA ALA A 133 30.33 -7.13 11.05
C ALA A 133 30.82 -8.06 9.93
N ASP A 134 31.88 -7.63 9.25
CA ASP A 134 32.69 -8.45 8.35
C ASP A 134 33.33 -9.57 9.19
N ALA A 135 33.10 -10.82 8.80
CA ALA A 135 33.75 -12.02 9.34
C ALA A 135 34.20 -12.92 8.19
#